data_AF-A0A673IXH6-F1
#
_entry.id   AF-A0A673IXH6-F1
#
_cell.length_a   1.000
_cell.length_b   1.000
_cell.length_c   1.000
_cell.angle_alpha   90.00
_cell.angle_beta   90.00
_cell.angle_gamma   90.00
#
_symmetry.space_group_name_H-M   'P 1'
#
loop_
_entity.id
_entity.type
_entity.pdbx_description
1 polymer ?
#
loop_
_entity_poly.entity_id
_entity_poly.type
_entity_poly.pdbx_seq_one_letter_code
_entity_poly.pdbx_strand_id
1 'polypeptide(L)' 'MASVIELNKRSSGQAFEVILRPPSFDGQREFHPTFPPRNDPSLEEIQKKLDAAEERRKVRNSDVFCGGYSQYQLVSLCQ' A
#
# COMPACT_ATOMS: atom_id res chain seq x y z
N MET A 1 14.72 15.36 36.41
CA MET A 1 15.11 14.02 36.91
C MET A 1 14.78 13.03 35.83
N ALA A 2 15.77 12.28 35.33
CA ALA A 2 15.55 11.27 34.30
C ALA A 2 15.25 9.91 34.96
N SER A 3 14.35 9.14 34.36
CA SER A 3 14.00 7.78 34.80
C SER A 3 14.53 6.76 33.79
N VAL A 4 15.01 5.61 34.28
CA VAL A 4 15.55 4.53 33.44
C VAL A 4 14.72 3.26 33.65
N ILE A 5 14.21 2.68 32.57
CA ILE A 5 13.44 1.43 32.56
C ILE A 5 14.29 0.36 31.88
N GLU A 6 14.74 -0.65 32.62
CA GLU A 6 15.50 -1.77 32.04
C GLU A 6 14.55 -2.69 31.25
N LEU A 7 14.89 -2.99 29.99
CA LEU A 7 14.05 -3.81 29.12
C LEU A 7 14.53 -5.26 29.04
N ASN A 8 15.76 -5.46 28.55
CA ASN A 8 16.30 -6.80 28.32
C ASN A 8 17.81 -6.84 28.50
N LYS A 9 18.32 -7.94 29.06
CA LYS A 9 19.75 -8.25 29.12
C LYS A 9 19.99 -9.57 28.40
N ARG A 10 20.97 -9.57 27.49
CA ARG A 10 21.44 -10.75 26.75
C ARG A 10 22.96 -10.81 26.82
N SER A 11 23.56 -11.94 26.46
CA SER A 11 25.02 -12.11 26.45
C SER A 11 25.75 -11.06 25.59
N SER A 12 25.10 -10.55 24.55
CA SER A 12 25.64 -9.50 23.66
C SER A 12 25.35 -8.07 24.11
N GLY A 13 24.67 -7.86 25.25
CA GLY A 13 24.47 -6.52 25.81
C GLY A 13 23.13 -6.31 26.51
N GLN A 14 22.85 -5.05 26.84
CA GLN A 14 21.67 -4.62 27.58
C GLN A 14 20.89 -3.54 26.82
N ALA A 15 19.56 -3.60 26.91
CA ALA A 15 18.63 -2.60 26.41
C ALA A 15 17.85 -1.96 27.57
N PHE A 16 17.67 -0.65 27.51
CA PHE A 16 16.89 0.13 28.47
C PHE A 16 16.29 1.36 27.78
N GLU A 17 15.18 1.85 28.31
CA GLU A 17 14.53 3.09 27.88
C GLU A 17 14.87 4.20 28.88
N VAL A 18 15.26 5.37 28.37
CA VAL A 18 15.57 6.54 29.19
C VAL A 18 14.52 7.61 28.95
N ILE A 19 13.81 7.96 30.00
CA ILE A 19 12.78 9.00 29.98
C ILE A 19 13.37 10.25 30.63
N LEU A 20 13.79 11.21 29.80
CA LEU A 20 14.36 12.49 30.26
C LEU A 20 13.29 13.44 30.82
N ARG A 21 12.06 13.30 30.33
CA ARG A 21 10.88 14.03 30.77
C ARG A 21 9.71 13.05 30.82
N PRO A 22 8.99 12.94 31.96
CA PRO A 22 7.79 12.12 32.01
C PRO A 22 6.80 12.62 30.95
N PRO A 23 6.10 11.73 30.23
CA PRO A 23 5.10 12.16 29.27
C PRO A 23 4.08 13.05 29.99
N SER A 24 3.82 14.24 29.45
CA SER A 24 2.85 15.18 30.02
C SER A 24 1.40 14.68 29.93
N PHE A 25 1.20 13.53 29.28
CA PHE A 25 -0.07 12.89 29.00
C PHE A 25 0.00 11.44 29.48
N ASP A 26 -1.04 10.98 30.18
CA ASP A 26 -1.15 9.65 30.80
C ASP A 26 -1.47 8.56 29.76
N GLY A 27 -0.56 8.36 28.82
CA GLY A 27 -0.42 7.04 28.21
C GLY A 27 -1.47 6.63 27.17
N GLN A 28 -2.18 7.55 26.55
CA GLN A 28 -2.78 7.30 25.23
C GLN A 28 -2.31 8.37 24.26
N ARG A 29 -1.48 8.03 23.27
CA ARG A 29 -1.48 8.88 22.07
C ARG A 29 -2.91 8.75 21.54
N GLU A 30 -3.73 9.77 21.73
CA GLU A 30 -5.00 9.89 21.03
C GLU A 30 -4.67 10.22 19.58
N PHE A 31 -4.11 9.22 18.93
CA PHE A 31 -3.92 9.19 17.51
C PHE A 31 -5.32 8.94 16.98
N HIS A 32 -6.12 9.99 16.88
CA HIS A 32 -7.34 9.97 16.09
C HIS A 32 -6.86 9.72 14.67
N PRO A 33 -6.87 8.47 14.17
CA PRO A 33 -6.42 8.25 12.83
C PRO A 33 -7.48 8.93 11.97
N THR A 34 -7.10 9.96 11.22
CA THR A 34 -8.02 10.63 10.26
C THR A 34 -8.61 9.63 9.28
N PHE A 35 -8.01 8.45 9.20
CA PHE A 35 -8.43 7.31 8.42
C PHE A 35 -9.02 6.24 9.32
N PRO A 36 -10.18 5.67 8.98
CA PRO A 36 -10.68 4.49 9.68
C PRO A 36 -9.62 3.37 9.61
N PRO A 37 -9.53 2.51 10.63
CA PRO A 37 -8.67 1.34 10.57
C PRO A 37 -8.95 0.60 9.27
N ARG A 38 -7.90 0.40 8.47
CA ARG A 38 -8.04 -0.30 7.20
C ARG A 38 -8.34 -1.75 7.53
N ASN A 39 -9.53 -2.21 7.18
CA ASN A 39 -9.80 -3.65 7.13
C ASN A 39 -8.94 -4.25 6.03
N ASP A 40 -8.28 -5.37 6.33
CA ASP A 40 -7.57 -6.14 5.32
C ASP A 40 -8.59 -6.64 4.30
N PRO A 41 -8.45 -6.30 3.00
CA PRO A 41 -9.39 -6.73 1.98
C PRO A 41 -9.37 -8.25 1.86
N SER A 42 -10.53 -8.85 1.62
CA SER A 42 -10.62 -10.30 1.44
C SER A 42 -9.94 -10.73 0.14
N LEU A 43 -9.58 -12.02 0.04
CA LEU A 43 -8.96 -12.58 -1.17
C LEU A 43 -9.82 -12.32 -2.42
N GLU A 44 -11.15 -12.40 -2.29
CA GLU A 44 -12.10 -12.16 -3.37
C GLU A 44 -12.07 -10.70 -3.84
N GLU A 45 -12.01 -9.74 -2.91
CA GLU A 45 -11.94 -8.31 -3.24
C GLU A 45 -10.63 -7.94 -3.93
N ILE A 46 -9.53 -8.59 -3.55
CA ILE A 46 -8.23 -8.43 -4.21
C ILE A 46 -8.31 -8.96 -5.64
N GLN A 47 -8.83 -10.17 -5.83
CA GLN A 47 -8.93 -10.78 -7.17
C GLN A 47 -9.80 -9.93 -8.11
N LYS A 48 -10.95 -9.46 -7.63
CA LYS A 48 -11.85 -8.59 -8.41
C LYS A 48 -11.16 -7.28 -8.85
N LYS A 49 -10.31 -6.70 -8.01
CA LYS A 49 -9.54 -5.48 -8.36
C LYS A 49 -8.46 -5.76 -9.40
N LEU A 50 -7.82 -6.94 -9.34
CA LEU A 50 -6.84 -7.39 -10.32
C LEU A 50 -7.49 -7.62 -11.68
N ASP A 51 -8.60 -8.36 -11.72
CA ASP A 51 -9.32 -8.66 -12.96
C ASP A 51 -9.83 -7.37 -13.63
N ALA A 52 -10.36 -6.43 -12.84
CA ALA A 52 -10.78 -5.12 -13.35
C ALA A 52 -9.60 -4.30 -13.91
N ALA A 53 -8.39 -4.44 -13.36
CA ALA A 53 -7.19 -3.80 -13.89
C ALA A 53 -6.70 -4.46 -15.18
N GLU A 54 -6.80 -5.79 -15.26
CA GLU A 54 -6.48 -6.55 -16.46
C GLU A 54 -7.44 -6.22 -17.62
N GLU A 55 -8.74 -6.15 -17.37
CA GLU A 55 -9.71 -5.79 -18.41
C GLU A 55 -9.46 -4.35 -18.92
N ARG A 56 -9.14 -3.39 -18.04
CA ARG A 56 -8.72 -2.04 -18.50
C ARG A 56 -7.48 -2.07 -19.39
N ARG A 57 -6.51 -2.96 -19.09
CA ARG A 57 -5.32 -3.16 -19.93
C ARG A 57 -5.72 -3.77 -21.27
N LYS A 58 -6.60 -4.76 -21.26
CA LYS A 58 -7.07 -5.46 -22.45
C LYS A 58 -7.88 -4.55 -23.37
N VAL A 59 -8.79 -3.74 -22.84
CA VAL A 59 -9.55 -2.73 -23.60
C VAL A 59 -8.60 -1.72 -24.24
N ARG A 60 -7.65 -1.16 -23.48
CA ARG A 60 -6.65 -0.25 -24.06
C ARG A 60 -5.82 -0.93 -25.16
N ASN A 61 -5.43 -2.17 -24.95
CA ASN A 61 -4.67 -2.92 -25.96
C ASN A 61 -5.54 -3.29 -27.17
N SER A 62 -6.84 -3.56 -26.99
CA SER A 62 -7.76 -3.85 -28.08
C SER A 62 -8.11 -2.60 -28.89
N ASP A 63 -8.19 -1.43 -28.25
CA ASP A 63 -8.36 -0.16 -28.96
C ASP A 63 -7.13 0.15 -29.82
N VAL A 64 -5.93 -0.08 -29.27
CA VAL A 64 -4.66 0.04 -30.02
C VAL A 64 -4.57 -1.01 -31.14
N PHE A 65 -4.99 -2.25 -30.87
CA PHE A 65 -5.05 -3.33 -31.85
C PHE A 65 -6.03 -2.94 -32.97
N CYS A 66 -7.30 -2.72 -32.66
CA CYS A 66 -8.35 -2.39 -33.64
C CYS A 66 -8.03 -1.11 -34.44
N GLY A 67 -7.54 -0.05 -33.78
CA GLY A 67 -7.08 1.16 -34.46
C GLY A 67 -5.93 0.92 -35.43
N GLY A 68 -4.99 0.04 -35.05
CA GLY A 68 -3.89 -0.40 -35.92
C GLY A 68 -4.39 -1.20 -37.13
N TYR A 69 -5.17 -2.27 -36.94
CA TYR A 69 -5.66 -3.10 -38.05
C TYR A 69 -6.50 -2.31 -39.06
N SER A 70 -7.32 -1.34 -38.61
CA SER A 70 -8.07 -0.47 -39.51
C SER A 70 -7.14 0.38 -40.40
N GLN A 71 -6.07 0.94 -39.83
CA GLN A 71 -5.09 1.72 -40.59
C GLN A 71 -4.29 0.86 -41.58
N TYR A 72 -3.84 -0.34 -41.19
CA TYR A 72 -3.11 -1.24 -42.08
C TYR A 72 -4.02 -1.83 -43.20
N GLN A 73 -5.28 -2.13 -42.91
CA GLN A 73 -6.24 -2.64 -43.89
C GLN A 73 -6.61 -1.58 -44.94
N LEU A 74 -6.81 -0.32 -44.54
CA LEU A 74 -7.08 0.79 -45.48
C LEU A 74 -5.92 1.06 -46.44
N VAL A 75 -4.68 0.94 -45.98
CA VAL A 75 -3.49 1.09 -46.84
C VAL A 75 -3.39 -0.06 -47.86
N SER A 76 -3.76 -1.28 -47.46
CA SER A 76 -3.70 -2.46 -48.35
C SER A 76 -4.80 -2.52 -49.41
N LEU A 77 -5.92 -1.79 -49.21
CA LEU A 77 -7.04 -1.76 -50.16
C LEU A 77 -6.88 -0.70 -51.27
N CYS A 78 -5.85 0.15 -51.18
CA CYS A 78 -5.60 1.25 -52.12
C CYS A 78 -4.43 0.95 -53.09
N GLN A 79 -4.03 -0.31 -53.20
CA GLN A 79 -2.99 -0.80 -54.11
C GLN A 79 -3.62 -1.73 -55.16
#